data_AF-A0A7G3FFG6-F1
#
_entry.id   AF-A0A7G3FFG6-F1
#
_cell.length_a   1.000
_cell.length_b   1.000
_cell.length_c   1.000
_cell.angle_alpha   90.00
_cell.angle_beta   90.00
_cell.angle_gamma   90.00
#
_symmetry.space_group_name_H-M   'P 1'
#
loop_
_entity.id
_entity.type
_entity.pdbx_description
1 polymer ?
#
loop_
_entity_poly.entity_id
_entity_poly.type
_entity_poly.pdbx_seq_one_letter_code
_entity_poly.pdbx_strand_id
1 'polypeptide(L)'
;RALAVPEADIEAIHDNFDQNFVLPVDLIDNGAIEPSVAGPMGGLTLPVLLETLKPVFDELGPDVDDTAFMAALPIAQAFVQASIKSKAAKARAETIVTAAIEAAGMSPVLELPMGMPFRSAVEKSGADHLLFVIHPRDSDWALTTIRKTADSFENRADLPVGWAGLANEELEDACGVPGAKFCHNARFIAVTATRDAAF
;
A
#
# COMPACT_ATOMS: atom_id res chain seq x y z
N ARG A 1 -21.45 -9.61 8.05
CA ARG A 1 -21.18 -9.49 6.60
C ARG A 1 -19.78 -10.01 6.31
N ALA A 2 -19.54 -10.59 5.13
CA ALA A 2 -18.20 -11.04 4.75
C ALA A 2 -17.22 -9.85 4.80
N LEU A 3 -16.03 -10.05 5.38
CA LEU A 3 -14.89 -9.13 5.36
C LEU A 3 -15.05 -7.73 6.02
N ALA A 4 -16.14 -7.47 6.75
CA ALA A 4 -16.36 -6.23 7.52
C ALA A 4 -16.25 -4.92 6.71
N VAL A 5 -16.70 -4.93 5.45
CA VAL A 5 -16.78 -3.75 4.59
C VAL A 5 -17.92 -2.83 5.03
N PRO A 6 -17.69 -1.52 5.25
CA PRO A 6 -18.76 -0.56 5.54
C PRO A 6 -19.75 -0.44 4.39
N GLU A 7 -21.04 -0.27 4.69
CA GLU A 7 -22.11 -0.27 3.67
C GLU A 7 -21.97 0.85 2.64
N ALA A 8 -21.55 2.03 3.10
CA ALA A 8 -21.33 3.19 2.23
C ALA A 8 -20.20 2.97 1.20
N ASP A 9 -19.30 2.02 1.43
CA ASP A 9 -18.13 1.79 0.57
C ASP A 9 -18.33 0.61 -0.39
N ILE A 10 -19.42 -0.16 -0.27
CA ILE A 10 -19.59 -1.42 -1.01
C ILE A 10 -19.57 -1.20 -2.52
N GLU A 11 -20.37 -0.27 -3.03
CA GLU A 11 -20.50 0.00 -4.46
C GLU A 11 -19.16 0.46 -5.05
N ALA A 12 -18.52 1.45 -4.43
CA ALA A 12 -17.21 1.94 -4.85
C ALA A 12 -16.13 0.86 -4.81
N ILE A 13 -16.15 -0.04 -3.81
CA ILE A 13 -15.20 -1.16 -3.73
C ILE A 13 -15.49 -2.21 -4.79
N HIS A 14 -16.76 -2.51 -5.08
CA HIS A 14 -17.15 -3.44 -6.14
C HIS A 14 -16.70 -2.92 -7.50
N ASP A 15 -17.02 -1.68 -7.85
CA ASP A 15 -16.63 -1.07 -9.12
C ASP A 15 -15.10 -1.05 -9.27
N ASN A 16 -14.40 -0.66 -8.21
CA ASN A 16 -12.94 -0.65 -8.24
C ASN A 16 -12.34 -2.06 -8.34
N PHE A 17 -12.94 -3.07 -7.70
CA PHE A 17 -12.51 -4.45 -7.80
C PHE A 17 -12.78 -5.03 -9.17
N ASP A 18 -13.94 -4.76 -9.75
CA ASP A 18 -14.30 -5.16 -11.11
C ASP A 18 -13.27 -4.63 -12.12
N GLN A 19 -13.05 -3.31 -12.13
CA GLN A 19 -12.17 -2.67 -13.11
C GLN A 19 -10.69 -3.05 -12.96
N ASN A 20 -10.21 -3.28 -11.73
CA ASN A 20 -8.77 -3.47 -11.47
C ASN A 20 -8.38 -4.92 -11.17
N PHE A 21 -9.33 -5.85 -11.09
CA PHE A 21 -9.05 -7.25 -10.82
C PHE A 21 -9.83 -8.18 -11.74
N VAL A 22 -11.14 -7.98 -11.90
CA VAL A 22 -11.98 -8.86 -12.75
C VAL A 22 -11.71 -8.61 -14.23
N LEU A 23 -11.84 -7.36 -14.68
CA LEU A 23 -11.69 -6.99 -16.08
C LEU A 23 -10.32 -7.38 -16.67
N PRO A 24 -9.16 -7.15 -16.02
CA PRO A 24 -7.87 -7.59 -16.58
C PRO A 24 -7.75 -9.11 -16.71
N VAL A 25 -8.37 -9.87 -15.80
CA VAL A 25 -8.41 -11.34 -15.89
C VAL A 25 -9.29 -11.77 -17.06
N ASP A 26 -10.49 -11.19 -17.18
CA ASP A 26 -11.43 -11.47 -18.27
C ASP A 26 -10.82 -11.17 -19.65
N LEU A 27 -10.14 -10.01 -19.79
CA LEU A 27 -9.48 -9.63 -21.04
C LEU A 27 -8.35 -10.58 -21.46
N ILE A 28 -7.65 -11.20 -20.51
CA ILE A 28 -6.63 -12.21 -20.81
C ILE A 28 -7.31 -13.54 -21.18
N ASP A 29 -8.32 -13.95 -20.41
CA ASP A 29 -9.05 -15.22 -20.61
C ASP A 29 -9.78 -15.25 -21.96
N ASN A 30 -10.40 -14.15 -22.35
CA ASN A 30 -11.09 -14.02 -23.64
C ASN A 30 -10.16 -13.72 -24.83
N GLY A 31 -8.85 -13.59 -24.58
CA GLY A 31 -7.84 -13.33 -25.60
C GLY A 31 -7.84 -11.91 -26.17
N ALA A 32 -8.54 -10.95 -25.57
CA ALA A 32 -8.48 -9.54 -25.97
C ALA A 32 -7.12 -8.90 -25.63
N ILE A 33 -6.42 -9.42 -24.62
CA ILE A 33 -5.06 -9.01 -24.25
C ILE A 33 -4.17 -10.26 -24.18
N GLU A 34 -3.03 -10.20 -24.86
CA GLU A 34 -2.01 -11.24 -24.73
C GLU A 34 -1.18 -11.05 -23.45
N PRO A 35 -0.81 -12.13 -22.74
CA PRO A 35 0.12 -12.06 -21.61
C PRO A 35 1.47 -11.42 -21.94
N SER A 36 1.86 -11.43 -23.22
CA SER A 36 3.08 -10.80 -23.76
C SER A 36 3.14 -9.29 -23.50
N VAL A 37 2.00 -8.63 -23.26
CA VAL A 37 1.91 -7.21 -22.90
C VAL A 37 2.65 -6.89 -21.59
N ALA A 38 2.76 -7.86 -20.67
CA ALA A 38 3.56 -7.72 -19.46
C ALA A 38 5.08 -7.96 -19.69
N GLY A 39 5.50 -8.16 -20.94
CA GLY A 39 6.89 -8.33 -21.33
C GLY A 39 7.56 -9.53 -20.63
N PRO A 40 8.77 -9.37 -20.05
CA PRO A 40 9.44 -10.45 -19.31
C PRO A 40 8.62 -11.02 -18.15
N MET A 41 7.61 -10.28 -17.66
CA MET A 41 6.74 -10.71 -16.55
C MET A 41 5.48 -11.45 -17.02
N GLY A 42 5.28 -11.66 -18.32
CA GLY A 42 4.08 -12.31 -18.87
C GLY A 42 3.77 -13.66 -18.23
N GLY A 43 4.81 -14.49 -18.01
CA GLY A 43 4.70 -15.78 -17.34
C GLY A 43 4.38 -15.73 -15.85
N LEU A 44 4.40 -14.54 -15.24
CA LEU A 44 4.15 -14.31 -13.82
C LEU A 44 2.85 -13.54 -13.57
N THR A 45 2.00 -13.40 -14.59
CA THR A 45 0.67 -12.82 -14.44
C THR A 45 -0.27 -13.78 -13.71
N LEU A 46 -1.25 -13.24 -12.98
CA LEU A 46 -2.16 -14.06 -12.17
C LEU A 46 -2.91 -15.12 -12.99
N PRO A 47 -3.51 -14.83 -14.16
CA PRO A 47 -4.15 -15.85 -14.98
C PRO A 47 -3.17 -16.97 -15.36
N VAL A 48 -1.98 -16.61 -15.85
CA VAL A 48 -0.96 -17.59 -16.27
C VAL A 48 -0.50 -18.47 -15.10
N LEU A 49 -0.30 -17.89 -13.91
CA LEU A 49 0.06 -18.66 -12.72
C LEU A 49 -1.06 -19.61 -12.30
N LEU A 50 -2.32 -19.19 -12.37
CA LEU A 50 -3.46 -20.07 -12.09
C LEU A 50 -3.58 -21.20 -13.11
N GLU A 51 -3.24 -20.96 -14.39
CA GLU A 51 -3.20 -22.02 -15.40
C GLU A 51 -2.18 -23.11 -15.11
N THR A 52 -1.06 -22.77 -14.44
CA THR A 52 -0.06 -23.77 -14.02
C THR A 52 -0.58 -24.79 -13.00
N LEU A 53 -1.76 -24.52 -12.41
CA LEU A 53 -2.43 -25.41 -11.47
C LEU A 53 -3.40 -26.38 -12.16
N LYS A 54 -3.55 -26.29 -13.49
CA LYS A 54 -4.28 -27.29 -14.28
C LYS A 54 -3.58 -28.66 -14.18
N PRO A 55 -4.32 -29.76 -14.35
CA PRO A 55 -3.73 -31.09 -14.41
C PRO A 55 -2.63 -31.17 -15.46
N VAL A 56 -1.62 -32.00 -15.20
CA VAL A 56 -0.61 -32.33 -16.22
C VAL A 56 -1.24 -33.19 -17.32
N PHE A 57 -0.67 -33.14 -18.53
CA PHE A 57 -1.29 -33.72 -19.72
C PHE A 57 -1.52 -35.25 -19.65
N ASP A 58 -0.81 -35.95 -18.77
CA ASP A 58 -0.86 -37.41 -18.58
C ASP A 58 -1.62 -37.84 -17.32
N GLU A 59 -2.22 -36.90 -16.58
CA GLU A 59 -3.14 -37.20 -15.49
C GLU A 59 -4.55 -37.41 -16.06
N LEU A 60 -4.98 -38.68 -16.09
CA LEU A 60 -6.24 -39.09 -16.71
C LEU A 60 -7.24 -39.57 -15.67
N GLY A 61 -8.49 -39.11 -15.77
CA GLY A 61 -9.58 -39.55 -14.91
C GLY A 61 -10.78 -38.61 -14.97
N PRO A 62 -11.96 -39.06 -14.54
CA PRO A 62 -13.18 -38.25 -14.59
C PRO A 62 -13.16 -37.04 -13.64
N ASP A 63 -12.40 -37.11 -12.54
CA ASP A 63 -12.41 -36.10 -11.46
C ASP A 63 -11.13 -35.27 -11.39
N VAL A 64 -10.26 -35.39 -12.39
CA VAL A 64 -8.92 -34.77 -12.40
C VAL A 64 -9.02 -33.24 -12.44
N ASP A 65 -9.90 -32.71 -13.28
CA ASP A 65 -10.15 -31.27 -13.37
C ASP A 65 -10.77 -30.71 -12.08
N ASP A 66 -11.75 -31.40 -11.49
CA ASP A 66 -12.38 -30.98 -10.24
C ASP A 66 -11.38 -30.96 -9.08
N THR A 67 -10.48 -31.93 -9.03
CA THR A 67 -9.42 -32.00 -8.02
C THR A 67 -8.45 -30.82 -8.15
N ALA A 68 -8.00 -30.53 -9.37
CA ALA A 68 -7.13 -29.39 -9.65
C ALA A 68 -7.83 -28.05 -9.36
N PHE A 69 -9.10 -27.91 -9.73
CA PHE A 69 -9.91 -26.73 -9.42
C PHE A 69 -9.99 -26.49 -7.91
N MET A 70 -10.28 -27.52 -7.13
CA MET A 70 -10.37 -27.42 -5.67
C MET A 70 -9.02 -27.10 -5.02
N ALA A 71 -7.90 -27.49 -5.64
CA ALA A 71 -6.56 -27.09 -5.21
C ALA A 71 -6.25 -25.62 -5.53
N ALA A 72 -6.71 -25.10 -6.68
CA ALA A 72 -6.51 -23.71 -7.09
C ALA A 72 -7.44 -22.71 -6.38
N LEU A 73 -8.66 -23.14 -6.03
CA LEU A 73 -9.68 -22.31 -5.39
C LEU A 73 -9.19 -21.52 -4.16
N PRO A 74 -8.54 -22.12 -3.14
CA PRO A 74 -8.08 -21.36 -1.97
C PRO A 74 -7.01 -20.31 -2.31
N ILE A 75 -6.21 -20.54 -3.36
CA ILE A 75 -5.19 -19.60 -3.82
C ILE A 75 -5.87 -18.38 -4.45
N ALA A 76 -6.78 -18.59 -5.40
CA ALA A 76 -7.57 -17.53 -6.00
C ALA A 76 -8.39 -16.75 -4.95
N GLN A 77 -9.03 -17.47 -4.03
CA GLN A 77 -9.80 -16.88 -2.95
C GLN A 77 -8.95 -15.97 -2.05
N ALA A 78 -7.72 -16.36 -1.73
CA ALA A 78 -6.81 -15.55 -0.91
C ALA A 78 -6.51 -14.20 -1.58
N PHE A 79 -6.23 -14.17 -2.89
CA PHE A 79 -5.98 -12.93 -3.63
C PHE A 79 -7.22 -12.03 -3.69
N VAL A 80 -8.39 -12.60 -3.98
CA VAL A 80 -9.66 -11.85 -4.01
C VAL A 80 -9.95 -11.23 -2.64
N GLN A 81 -9.88 -12.03 -1.57
CA GLN A 81 -10.13 -11.55 -0.22
C GLN A 81 -9.12 -10.50 0.23
N ALA A 82 -7.83 -10.68 -0.06
CA ALA A 82 -6.79 -9.70 0.25
C ALA A 82 -7.03 -8.38 -0.48
N SER A 83 -7.41 -8.44 -1.77
CA SER A 83 -7.75 -7.29 -2.59
C SER A 83 -8.92 -6.49 -2.00
N ILE A 84 -10.01 -7.16 -1.62
CA ILE A 84 -11.18 -6.52 -0.99
C ILE A 84 -10.84 -5.95 0.38
N LYS A 85 -10.13 -6.71 1.24
CA LYS A 85 -9.70 -6.24 2.57
C LYS A 85 -8.83 -4.97 2.46
N SER A 86 -7.91 -4.93 1.51
CA SER A 86 -7.05 -3.78 1.26
C SER A 86 -7.85 -2.55 0.80
N LYS A 87 -8.77 -2.72 -0.15
CA LYS A 87 -9.66 -1.64 -0.60
C LYS A 87 -10.53 -1.08 0.54
N ALA A 88 -11.12 -1.97 1.34
CA ALA A 88 -11.91 -1.57 2.51
C ALA A 88 -11.06 -0.86 3.58
N ALA A 89 -9.82 -1.31 3.81
CA ALA A 89 -8.89 -0.63 4.71
C ALA A 89 -8.52 0.76 4.20
N LYS A 90 -8.28 0.90 2.88
CA LYS A 90 -8.01 2.19 2.23
C LYS A 90 -9.19 3.14 2.39
N ALA A 91 -10.43 2.69 2.16
CA ALA A 91 -11.62 3.54 2.34
C ALA A 91 -11.73 4.08 3.77
N ARG A 92 -11.53 3.23 4.79
CA ARG A 92 -11.49 3.68 6.19
C ARG A 92 -10.36 4.67 6.48
N ALA A 93 -9.18 4.43 5.92
CA ALA A 93 -8.04 5.32 6.09
C ALA A 93 -8.28 6.69 5.44
N GLU A 94 -8.91 6.73 4.26
CA GLU A 94 -9.25 8.00 3.59
C GLU A 94 -10.10 8.91 4.49
N THR A 95 -11.11 8.38 5.17
CA THR A 95 -11.93 9.17 6.11
C THR A 95 -11.10 9.77 7.24
N ILE A 96 -10.19 8.99 7.84
CA ILE A 96 -9.34 9.45 8.95
C ILE A 96 -8.35 10.52 8.46
N VAL A 97 -7.74 10.27 7.30
CA VAL A 97 -6.70 11.14 6.75
C VAL A 97 -7.29 12.47 6.29
N THR A 98 -8.46 12.47 5.64
CA THR A 98 -9.15 13.71 5.24
C THR A 98 -9.44 14.59 6.45
N ALA A 99 -9.97 14.01 7.54
CA ALA A 99 -10.20 14.76 8.78
C ALA A 99 -8.89 15.28 9.41
N ALA A 100 -7.81 14.50 9.36
CA ALA A 100 -6.49 14.92 9.83
C ALA A 100 -5.89 16.06 8.98
N ILE A 101 -6.10 16.03 7.66
CA ILE A 101 -5.68 17.11 6.74
C ILE A 101 -6.41 18.41 7.08
N GLU A 102 -7.74 18.35 7.25
CA GLU A 102 -8.54 19.51 7.63
C GLU A 102 -8.08 20.10 8.97
N ALA A 103 -7.83 19.25 9.97
CA ALA A 103 -7.34 19.68 11.28
C ALA A 103 -5.91 20.26 11.22
N ALA A 104 -5.04 19.75 10.35
CA ALA A 104 -3.68 20.24 10.18
C ALA A 104 -3.62 21.63 9.52
N GLY A 105 -4.66 22.03 8.78
CA GLY A 105 -4.70 23.31 8.08
C GLY A 105 -3.52 23.46 7.11
N MET A 106 -2.73 24.52 7.27
CA MET A 106 -1.55 24.80 6.43
C MET A 106 -0.22 24.25 7.00
N SER A 107 -0.27 23.44 8.05
CA SER A 107 0.93 22.75 8.57
C SER A 107 1.59 21.93 7.44
N PRO A 108 2.92 21.93 7.29
CA PRO A 108 3.60 21.03 6.36
C PRO A 108 3.69 19.59 6.88
N VAL A 109 3.30 19.34 8.13
CA VAL A 109 3.33 18.04 8.80
C VAL A 109 1.90 17.56 9.06
N LEU A 110 1.59 16.36 8.58
CA LEU A 110 0.33 15.66 8.86
C LEU A 110 0.55 14.63 9.97
N GLU A 111 -0.19 14.76 11.06
CA GLU A 111 -0.20 13.74 12.12
C GLU A 111 -1.32 12.73 11.89
N LEU A 112 -0.98 11.44 11.96
CA LEU A 112 -1.93 10.34 11.85
C LEU A 112 -1.91 9.49 13.13
N PRO A 113 -3.06 8.88 13.51
CA PRO A 113 -3.16 8.14 14.75
C PRO A 113 -2.41 6.79 14.73
N MET A 114 -2.03 6.30 13.55
CA MET A 114 -1.25 5.07 13.35
C MET A 114 -0.70 5.03 11.92
N GLY A 115 0.22 4.12 11.65
CA GLY A 115 0.66 3.84 10.28
C GLY A 115 -0.51 3.39 9.40
N MET A 116 -0.83 4.16 8.37
CA MET A 116 -1.95 3.88 7.47
C MET A 116 -1.73 4.47 6.07
N PRO A 117 -2.44 3.98 5.03
CA PRO A 117 -2.41 4.60 3.71
C PRO A 117 -3.01 6.01 3.75
N PHE A 118 -2.22 7.03 3.42
CA PHE A 118 -2.68 8.43 3.43
C PHE A 118 -2.66 9.11 2.06
N ARG A 119 -1.82 8.62 1.15
CA ARG A 119 -1.48 9.30 -0.12
C ARG A 119 -2.71 9.68 -0.95
N SER A 120 -3.65 8.75 -1.12
CA SER A 120 -4.83 8.97 -1.95
C SER A 120 -5.71 10.10 -1.42
N ALA A 121 -5.78 10.28 -0.09
CA ALA A 121 -6.52 11.36 0.52
C ALA A 121 -5.78 12.70 0.40
N VAL A 122 -4.45 12.71 0.54
CA VAL A 122 -3.60 13.89 0.30
C VAL A 122 -3.78 14.42 -1.13
N GLU A 123 -3.73 13.52 -2.13
CA GLU A 123 -3.91 13.86 -3.54
C GLU A 123 -5.33 14.37 -3.82
N LYS A 124 -6.37 13.67 -3.34
CA LYS A 124 -7.78 14.10 -3.52
C LYS A 124 -8.10 15.43 -2.85
N SER A 125 -7.47 15.72 -1.71
CA SER A 125 -7.69 16.96 -0.95
C SER A 125 -6.88 18.14 -1.50
N GLY A 126 -5.98 17.93 -2.48
CA GLY A 126 -5.09 18.97 -3.00
C GLY A 126 -4.13 19.52 -1.94
N ALA A 127 -3.79 18.73 -0.92
CA ALA A 127 -2.95 19.15 0.21
C ALA A 127 -1.46 19.12 -0.17
N ASP A 128 -1.09 19.91 -1.17
CA ASP A 128 0.27 19.94 -1.74
C ASP A 128 1.32 20.59 -0.82
N HIS A 129 0.86 21.36 0.17
CA HIS A 129 1.72 21.93 1.21
C HIS A 129 2.22 20.89 2.22
N LEU A 130 1.62 19.70 2.28
CA LEU A 130 2.10 18.61 3.13
C LEU A 130 3.40 18.03 2.58
N LEU A 131 4.41 17.99 3.43
CA LEU A 131 5.75 17.49 3.14
C LEU A 131 6.06 16.20 3.90
N PHE A 132 5.55 16.11 5.13
CA PHE A 132 5.85 15.02 6.05
C PHE A 132 4.60 14.45 6.72
N VAL A 133 4.69 13.19 7.13
CA VAL A 133 3.67 12.51 7.93
C VAL A 133 4.31 11.92 9.17
N ILE A 134 3.73 12.20 10.34
CA ILE A 134 4.12 11.58 11.60
C ILE A 134 3.03 10.63 12.12
N HIS A 135 3.42 9.53 12.75
CA HIS A 135 2.49 8.62 13.40
C HIS A 135 3.18 7.72 14.45
N PRO A 136 2.44 7.15 15.41
CA PRO A 136 2.96 6.11 16.29
C PRO A 136 3.42 4.86 15.52
N ARG A 137 4.51 4.25 15.98
CA ARG A 137 5.09 2.99 15.49
C ARG A 137 5.57 2.16 16.67
N ASP A 138 4.75 1.20 17.11
CA ASP A 138 4.99 0.41 18.31
C ASP A 138 5.20 1.30 19.55
N SER A 139 6.38 1.29 20.17
CA SER A 139 6.75 2.18 21.29
C SER A 139 7.28 3.54 20.84
N ASP A 140 7.47 3.73 19.54
CA ASP A 140 8.20 4.85 18.94
C ASP A 140 7.28 5.68 18.05
N TRP A 141 7.84 6.68 17.38
CA TRP A 141 7.17 7.50 16.39
C TRP A 141 7.95 7.48 15.08
N ALA A 142 7.23 7.47 13.98
CA ALA A 142 7.81 7.55 12.65
C ALA A 142 7.54 8.94 12.06
N LEU A 143 8.57 9.52 11.45
CA LEU A 143 8.50 10.68 10.56
C LEU A 143 8.79 10.18 9.15
N THR A 144 7.87 10.37 8.22
CA THR A 144 8.01 9.93 6.83
C THR A 144 7.81 11.08 5.86
N THR A 145 8.50 11.00 4.73
CA THR A 145 8.34 11.93 3.62
C THR A 145 7.18 11.54 2.71
N ILE A 146 6.62 12.51 2.00
CA ILE A 146 5.57 12.27 0.99
C ILE A 146 6.20 12.27 -0.40
N ARG A 147 5.96 11.21 -1.18
CA ARG A 147 6.44 11.09 -2.57
C ARG A 147 5.64 11.98 -3.52
N LYS A 148 6.30 12.54 -4.54
CA LYS A 148 5.65 13.35 -5.59
C LYS A 148 4.66 12.55 -6.43
N THR A 149 5.04 11.36 -6.88
CA THR A 149 4.20 10.45 -7.70
C THR A 149 4.27 9.01 -7.17
N ALA A 150 3.30 8.16 -7.54
CA ALA A 150 3.21 6.78 -7.04
C ALA A 150 4.40 5.92 -7.50
N ASP A 151 4.85 6.17 -8.72
CA ASP A 151 5.84 5.36 -9.43
C ASP A 151 7.27 5.92 -9.31
N SER A 152 7.49 6.89 -8.43
CA SER A 152 8.79 7.53 -8.21
C SER A 152 9.25 7.42 -6.75
N PHE A 153 10.56 7.48 -6.54
CA PHE A 153 11.19 7.62 -5.23
C PHE A 153 11.44 9.08 -4.84
N GLU A 154 11.09 10.03 -5.71
CA GLU A 154 11.28 11.46 -5.46
C GLU A 154 10.28 11.96 -4.41
N ASN A 155 10.80 12.56 -3.34
CA ASN A 155 10.00 13.12 -2.25
C ASN A 155 9.67 14.60 -2.50
N ARG A 156 8.56 15.06 -1.92
CA ARG A 156 8.21 16.49 -1.85
C ARG A 156 9.26 17.27 -1.07
N ALA A 157 9.78 16.66 0.00
CA ALA A 157 10.95 17.10 0.75
C ALA A 157 11.70 15.87 1.28
N ASP A 158 13.03 15.90 1.22
CA ASP A 158 13.88 14.91 1.85
C ASP A 158 14.24 15.35 3.28
N LEU A 159 14.52 14.38 4.16
CA LEU A 159 15.16 14.68 5.43
C LEU A 159 16.59 15.23 5.21
N PRO A 160 17.13 16.03 6.15
CA PRO A 160 18.46 16.62 6.03
C PRO A 160 19.56 15.61 5.68
N VAL A 161 20.46 15.99 4.76
CA VAL A 161 21.60 15.15 4.35
C VAL A 161 22.50 14.76 5.51
N GLY A 162 22.65 15.65 6.50
CA GLY A 162 23.46 15.40 7.70
C GLY A 162 22.89 14.32 8.62
N TRP A 163 21.63 13.90 8.44
CA TRP A 163 21.01 12.83 9.24
C TRP A 163 21.11 11.45 8.58
N ALA A 164 21.51 11.40 7.31
CA ALA A 164 21.45 10.17 6.51
C ALA A 164 22.28 9.04 7.15
N GLY A 165 21.60 7.97 7.58
CA GLY A 165 22.24 6.79 8.16
C GLY A 165 22.59 6.91 9.63
N LEU A 166 22.40 8.08 10.25
CA LEU A 166 22.70 8.28 11.66
C LEU A 166 21.65 7.61 12.56
N ALA A 167 22.09 7.23 13.75
CA ALA A 167 21.25 6.60 14.75
C ALA A 167 21.64 7.04 16.17
N ASN A 168 20.65 7.05 17.07
CA ASN A 168 20.79 7.38 18.50
C ASN A 168 21.59 8.68 18.71
N GLU A 169 22.58 8.69 19.60
CA GLU A 169 23.38 9.86 20.00
C GLU A 169 23.93 10.65 18.80
N GLU A 170 24.44 9.98 17.76
CA GLU A 170 24.95 10.66 16.56
C GLU A 170 23.84 11.44 15.83
N LEU A 171 22.63 10.87 15.76
CA LEU A 171 21.49 11.54 15.15
C LEU A 171 20.98 12.67 16.06
N GLU A 172 20.88 12.43 17.37
CA GLU A 172 20.47 13.44 18.36
C GLU A 172 21.38 14.67 18.29
N ASP A 173 22.70 14.45 18.24
CA ASP A 173 23.70 15.52 18.10
C ASP A 173 23.55 16.27 16.76
N ALA A 174 23.30 15.54 15.66
CA ALA A 174 23.17 16.13 14.33
C ALA A 174 21.86 16.91 14.12
N CYS A 175 20.77 16.52 14.78
CA CYS A 175 19.46 17.16 14.63
C CYS A 175 19.11 18.11 15.79
N GLY A 176 19.79 17.99 16.93
CA GLY A 176 19.47 18.73 18.15
C GLY A 176 18.18 18.30 18.83
N VAL A 177 17.63 17.13 18.49
CA VAL A 177 16.36 16.61 19.02
C VAL A 177 16.62 15.40 19.91
N PRO A 178 16.50 15.53 21.24
CA PRO A 178 16.55 14.40 22.14
C PRO A 178 15.44 13.39 21.83
N GLY A 179 15.79 12.11 21.81
CA GLY A 179 14.92 11.01 21.42
C GLY A 179 14.95 10.67 19.93
N ALA A 180 15.81 11.29 19.10
CA ALA A 180 15.98 10.87 17.71
C ALA A 180 16.72 9.53 17.63
N LYS A 181 16.08 8.50 17.08
CA LYS A 181 16.59 7.11 17.12
C LYS A 181 17.30 6.68 15.86
N PHE A 182 16.77 7.05 14.70
CA PHE A 182 17.29 6.57 13.41
C PHE A 182 16.81 7.44 12.26
N CYS A 183 17.66 7.67 11.25
CA CYS A 183 17.25 8.23 9.97
C CYS A 183 17.82 7.37 8.83
N HIS A 184 16.95 6.99 7.89
CA HIS A 184 17.35 6.14 6.77
C HIS A 184 18.33 6.86 5.82
N ASN A 185 19.29 6.13 5.25
CA ASN A 185 20.29 6.68 4.30
C ASN A 185 19.66 7.41 3.10
N ALA A 186 18.55 6.88 2.59
CA ALA A 186 17.77 7.50 1.50
C ALA A 186 16.83 8.63 1.97
N ARG A 187 16.89 9.03 3.25
CA ARG A 187 16.26 10.25 3.81
C ARG A 187 14.74 10.35 3.68
N PHE A 188 14.05 9.21 3.53
CA PHE A 188 12.59 9.16 3.42
C PHE A 188 11.86 8.85 4.73
N ILE A 189 12.59 8.40 5.76
CA ILE A 189 12.04 8.05 7.07
C ILE A 189 13.05 8.32 8.19
N ALA A 190 12.55 8.83 9.31
CA ALA A 190 13.21 8.85 10.60
C ALA A 190 12.30 8.24 11.68
N VAL A 191 12.92 7.79 12.77
CA VAL A 191 12.25 7.22 13.94
C VAL A 191 12.68 8.01 15.17
N THR A 192 11.73 8.32 16.04
CA THR A 192 11.95 9.05 17.28
C THR A 192 11.26 8.35 18.44
N ALA A 193 11.67 8.66 19.67
CA ALA A 193 11.11 8.07 20.88
C ALA A 193 9.74 8.65 21.24
N THR A 194 9.46 9.89 20.85
CA THR A 194 8.26 10.63 21.26
C THR A 194 7.63 11.36 20.07
N ARG A 195 6.35 11.67 20.22
CA ARG A 195 5.59 12.50 19.28
C ARG A 195 6.28 13.84 19.04
N ASP A 196 6.67 14.51 20.11
CA ASP A 196 7.24 15.86 20.05
C ASP A 196 8.62 15.87 19.40
N ALA A 197 9.38 14.77 19.48
CA ALA A 197 10.63 14.64 18.73
C ALA A 197 10.41 14.40 17.23
N ALA A 198 9.24 13.87 16.83
CA ALA A 198 8.90 13.66 15.42
C ALA A 198 8.34 14.92 14.72
N PHE A 199 7.74 15.84 15.49
CA PHE A 199 7.03 17.03 15.00
C PHE A 199 7.99 18.22 14.81
#